data_AF-A0A954XTI5-F1
#
_entry.id   AF-A0A954XTI5-F1
#
_cell.length_a   1.000
_cell.length_b   1.000
_cell.length_c   1.000
_cell.angle_alpha   90.00
_cell.angle_beta   90.00
_cell.angle_gamma   90.00
#
_symmetry.space_group_name_H-M   'P 1'
#
loop_
_entity.id
_entity.type
_entity.pdbx_description
1 polymer ?
#
loop_
_entity_poly.entity_id
_entity_poly.type
_entity_poly.pdbx_seq_one_letter_code
_entity_poly.pdbx_strand_id
1 'polypeptide(L)'
;MSSQCTELVYGLDDRPPVVRALVLAAQHVLTMFGSTVAVPLFFGAQLWPVPAELPEVVQAQLSALQLSNTALLISSVMLCSGVATLLQSTWGSRLPIIQGVSFSFWAAFVSIVAATHTAAPVDWT
;
A
#
# COMPACT_ATOMS: atom_id res chain seq x y z
N MET A 1 17.98 -3.24 42.76
CA MET A 1 18.11 -3.51 41.33
C MET A 1 17.44 -2.36 40.61
N SER A 2 18.23 -1.37 40.17
CA SER A 2 17.74 -0.21 39.43
C SER A 2 17.13 -0.67 38.13
N SER A 3 15.80 -0.55 38.00
CA SER A 3 15.12 -0.69 36.72
C SER A 3 15.71 0.33 35.76
N GLN A 4 16.58 -0.11 34.84
CA GLN A 4 16.96 0.69 33.69
C GLN A 4 15.73 0.78 32.79
N CYS A 5 14.85 1.73 33.10
CA CYS A 5 13.81 2.17 32.20
C CYS A 5 14.53 2.70 30.97
N THR A 6 14.37 2.07 29.81
CA THR A 6 14.93 2.55 28.55
C THR A 6 14.54 4.02 28.38
N GLU A 7 15.50 4.93 28.55
CA GLU A 7 15.26 6.36 28.44
C GLU A 7 15.01 6.68 26.95
N LEU A 8 13.78 7.09 26.63
CA LEU A 8 13.39 7.42 25.26
C LEU A 8 14.12 8.68 24.80
N VAL A 9 14.78 8.62 23.64
CA VAL A 9 15.46 9.79 23.03
C VAL A 9 14.47 10.87 22.61
N TYR A 10 13.23 10.49 22.27
CA TYR A 10 12.12 11.40 22.01
C TYR A 10 10.82 10.80 22.57
N GLY A 11 10.05 11.62 23.29
CA GLY A 11 8.68 11.35 23.70
C GLY A 11 7.66 11.57 22.57
N LEU A 12 6.38 11.34 22.87
CA LEU A 12 5.28 11.44 21.88
C LEU A 12 5.05 12.87 21.36
N ASP A 13 5.16 13.86 22.24
CA ASP A 13 4.91 15.27 21.92
C ASP A 13 6.19 16.04 21.53
N ASP A 14 7.34 15.37 21.56
CA ASP A 14 8.63 15.99 21.27
C ASP A 14 8.77 16.27 19.77
N ARG A 15 9.36 17.44 19.47
CA ARG A 15 9.58 17.88 18.09
C ARG A 15 11.08 17.86 17.78
N PRO A 16 11.60 16.79 17.16
CA PRO A 16 13.00 16.72 16.77
C PRO A 16 13.37 17.84 15.78
N PRO A 17 14.66 18.21 15.67
CA PRO A 17 15.13 19.13 14.64
C PRO A 17 14.64 18.70 13.25
N VAL A 18 14.16 19.66 12.45
CA VAL A 18 13.45 19.42 11.17
C VAL A 18 14.20 18.45 10.25
N VAL A 19 15.53 18.58 10.15
CA VAL A 19 16.35 17.69 9.32
C VAL A 19 16.31 16.24 9.81
N ARG A 20 16.42 16.02 11.13
CA ARG A 20 16.31 14.68 11.72
C ARG A 20 14.90 14.13 11.53
N ALA A 21 13.88 14.97 11.75
CA ALA A 21 12.48 14.60 11.55
C ALA A 21 12.22 14.11 10.12
N LEU A 22 12.74 14.82 9.10
CA LEU A 22 12.60 14.43 7.70
C LEU A 22 13.28 13.11 7.38
N VAL A 23 14.51 12.89 7.89
CA VAL A 23 15.22 11.62 7.68
C VAL A 23 14.49 10.45 8.35
N LEU A 24 14.00 10.63 9.58
CA LEU A 24 13.23 9.62 10.30
C LEU A 24 11.89 9.33 9.61
N ALA A 25 11.22 10.36 9.07
CA ALA A 25 10.01 10.22 8.29
C ALA A 25 10.27 9.45 6.98
N ALA A 26 11.35 9.77 6.27
CA ALA A 26 11.76 9.05 5.07
C ALA A 26 12.04 7.56 5.38
N GLN A 27 12.74 7.26 6.48
CA GLN A 27 12.97 5.89 6.93
C GLN A 27 11.65 5.14 7.20
N HIS A 28 10.68 5.79 7.83
CA HIS A 28 9.37 5.20 8.08
C HIS A 28 8.62 4.91 6.77
N VAL A 29 8.63 5.85 5.83
CA VAL A 29 8.02 5.64 4.51
C VAL A 29 8.67 4.45 3.80
N LEU A 30 10.00 4.38 3.77
CA LEU A 30 10.73 3.27 3.12
C LEU A 30 10.42 1.91 3.76
N THR A 31 10.22 1.88 5.09
CA THR A 31 9.90 0.65 5.82
C THR A 31 8.47 0.18 5.51
N MET A 32 7.52 1.10 5.40
CA MET A 32 6.10 0.79 5.10
C MET A 32 5.82 0.61 3.60
N PHE A 33 6.69 1.14 2.74
CA PHE A 33 6.53 1.06 1.28
C PHE A 33 6.41 -0.39 0.81
N GLY A 34 7.29 -1.28 1.30
CA GLY A 34 7.30 -2.68 0.88
C GLY A 34 5.98 -3.39 1.13
N SER A 35 5.40 -3.25 2.34
CA SER A 35 4.13 -3.90 2.68
C SER A 35 2.94 -3.28 1.94
N THR A 36 2.94 -1.96 1.76
CA THR A 36 1.84 -1.23 1.13
C THR A 36 1.76 -1.47 -0.38
N VAL A 37 2.91 -1.62 -1.04
CA VAL A 37 3.00 -1.90 -2.49
C VAL A 37 2.83 -3.39 -2.80
N ALA A 38 3.16 -4.28 -1.86
CA ALA A 38 3.04 -5.72 -2.07
C ALA A 38 1.61 -6.15 -2.45
N VAL A 39 0.59 -5.63 -1.75
CA VAL A 39 -0.80 -6.04 -1.99
C VAL A 39 -1.26 -5.72 -3.41
N PRO A 40 -1.20 -4.47 -3.92
CA PRO A 40 -1.53 -4.19 -5.31
C PRO A 40 -0.72 -5.01 -6.32
N LEU A 41 0.57 -5.24 -6.08
CA LEU A 41 1.40 -6.06 -6.97
C LEU A 41 0.93 -7.52 -7.05
N PHE A 42 0.54 -8.11 -5.92
CA PHE A 42 -0.01 -9.47 -5.91
C PHE A 42 -1.34 -9.57 -6.65
N PHE A 43 -2.18 -8.54 -6.55
CA PHE A 43 -3.49 -8.56 -7.19
C PHE A 43 -3.49 -8.08 -8.65
N GLY A 44 -2.45 -7.38 -9.13
CA GLY A 44 -2.39 -6.85 -10.50
C GLY A 44 -2.61 -7.93 -11.57
N ALA A 45 -1.94 -9.07 -11.46
CA ALA A 45 -2.12 -10.19 -12.38
C ALA A 45 -3.46 -10.92 -12.22
N GLN A 46 -4.07 -10.83 -11.04
CA GLN A 46 -5.38 -11.44 -10.75
C GLN A 46 -6.51 -10.56 -11.30
N LEU A 47 -6.40 -9.23 -11.18
CA LEU A 47 -7.39 -8.27 -11.69
C LEU A 47 -7.36 -8.15 -13.21
N TRP A 48 -6.17 -8.15 -13.80
CA TRP A 48 -5.95 -8.03 -15.24
C TRP A 48 -5.20 -9.24 -15.79
N PRO A 49 -5.83 -10.42 -15.83
CA PRO A 49 -5.20 -11.63 -16.32
C PRO A 49 -4.95 -11.50 -17.84
N VAL A 50 -3.72 -11.75 -18.26
CA VAL A 50 -3.33 -11.78 -19.67
C VAL A 50 -3.46 -13.20 -20.21
N PRO A 51 -4.38 -13.47 -21.16
CA PRO A 51 -4.56 -14.81 -21.72
C PRO A 51 -3.33 -15.27 -22.52
N ALA A 52 -2.95 -16.54 -22.35
CA ALA A 52 -1.76 -17.11 -22.99
C ALA A 52 -2.02 -17.56 -24.44
N GLU A 53 -3.28 -17.76 -24.82
CA GLU A 53 -3.67 -18.13 -26.19
C GLU A 53 -3.63 -16.99 -27.22
N LEU A 54 -3.31 -15.76 -26.79
CA LEU A 54 -3.29 -14.59 -27.68
C LEU A 54 -1.95 -14.45 -28.43
N PRO A 55 -1.94 -13.77 -29.59
CA PRO A 55 -0.69 -13.45 -30.29
C PRO A 55 0.28 -12.65 -29.41
N GLU A 56 1.58 -12.91 -29.55
CA GLU A 56 2.65 -12.29 -28.74
C GLU A 56 2.58 -10.75 -28.73
N VAL A 57 2.24 -10.15 -29.87
CA VAL A 57 2.08 -8.68 -29.99
C VAL A 57 0.97 -8.15 -29.09
N VAL A 58 -0.16 -8.86 -28.99
CA VAL A 58 -1.31 -8.48 -28.16
C VAL A 58 -0.99 -8.73 -26.68
N GLN A 59 -0.28 -9.81 -26.37
CA GLN A 59 0.18 -10.12 -25.02
C GLN A 59 1.11 -9.03 -24.47
N ALA A 60 2.04 -8.54 -25.30
CA ALA A 60 2.93 -7.43 -24.94
C ALA A 60 2.15 -6.14 -24.63
N GLN A 61 1.10 -5.84 -25.42
CA GLN A 61 0.23 -4.68 -25.17
C GLN A 61 -0.55 -4.81 -23.86
N LEU A 62 -1.17 -5.97 -23.60
CA LEU A 62 -1.95 -6.23 -22.39
C LEU A 62 -1.08 -6.22 -21.12
N SER A 63 0.14 -6.76 -21.18
CA SER A 63 1.06 -6.72 -20.05
C SER A 63 1.52 -5.30 -19.70
N ALA A 64 1.71 -4.43 -20.69
CA ALA A 64 1.99 -3.02 -20.46
C ALA A 64 0.81 -2.30 -19.79
N LEU A 65 -0.42 -2.58 -20.24
CA LEU A 65 -1.66 -2.07 -19.65
C LEU A 65 -1.88 -2.57 -18.21
N GLN A 66 -1.63 -3.85 -17.95
CA GLN A 66 -1.68 -4.42 -16.60
C GLN A 66 -0.71 -3.68 -15.67
N LEU A 67 0.50 -3.39 -16.14
CA LEU A 67 1.50 -2.69 -15.34
C LEU A 67 1.09 -1.24 -15.07
N SER A 68 0.52 -0.52 -16.04
CA SER A 68 0.01 0.84 -15.83
C SER A 68 -1.15 0.87 -14.83
N ASN A 69 -2.09 -0.06 -14.93
CA ASN A 69 -3.24 -0.12 -14.03
C ASN A 69 -2.81 -0.49 -12.61
N THR A 70 -1.86 -1.43 -12.48
CA THR A 70 -1.26 -1.79 -11.19
C THR A 70 -0.51 -0.60 -10.59
N ALA A 71 0.22 0.18 -11.39
CA ALA A 71 0.90 1.38 -10.92
C ALA A 71 -0.09 2.46 -10.43
N LEU A 72 -1.23 2.62 -11.11
CA LEU A 72 -2.32 3.50 -10.67
C LEU A 72 -2.98 3.01 -9.37
N LEU A 73 -3.14 1.70 -9.20
CA LEU A 73 -3.59 1.13 -7.92
C LEU A 73 -2.60 1.42 -6.80
N ILE A 74 -1.30 1.22 -7.05
CA ILE A 74 -0.24 1.49 -6.07
C ILE A 74 -0.29 2.96 -5.65
N SER A 75 -0.35 3.89 -6.61
CA SER A 75 -0.40 5.32 -6.30
C SER A 75 -1.65 5.70 -5.51
N SER A 76 -2.80 5.14 -5.87
CA SER A 76 -4.07 5.35 -5.17
C SER A 76 -4.03 4.83 -3.73
N VAL A 77 -3.48 3.64 -3.51
CA VAL A 77 -3.31 3.04 -2.18
C VAL A 77 -2.35 3.85 -1.33
N MET A 78 -1.20 4.26 -1.88
CA MET A 78 -0.21 5.08 -1.18
C MET A 78 -0.79 6.45 -0.79
N LEU A 79 -1.57 7.06 -1.69
CA LEU A 79 -2.26 8.32 -1.43
C LEU A 79 -3.29 8.15 -0.30
N CYS A 80 -4.16 7.13 -0.40
CA CYS A 80 -5.18 6.84 0.60
C CYS A 80 -4.56 6.53 1.97
N SER A 81 -3.47 5.75 2.01
CA SER A 81 -2.68 5.46 3.22
C SER A 81 -2.12 6.73 3.87
N GLY A 82 -1.57 7.65 3.07
CA GLY A 82 -1.09 8.95 3.55
C GLY A 82 -2.21 9.80 4.14
N VAL A 83 -3.34 9.91 3.44
CA VAL A 83 -4.53 10.64 3.92
C VAL A 83 -5.05 10.02 5.21
N ALA A 84 -5.19 8.70 5.29
CA ALA A 84 -5.64 7.99 6.49
C ALA A 84 -4.69 8.22 7.67
N THR A 85 -3.37 8.23 7.43
CA THR A 85 -2.36 8.52 8.45
C THR A 85 -2.47 9.96 8.97
N LEU A 86 -2.68 10.94 8.08
CA LEU A 86 -2.90 12.34 8.47
C LEU A 86 -4.20 12.51 9.27
N LEU A 87 -5.30 11.90 8.82
CA LEU A 87 -6.58 11.94 9.52
C LEU A 87 -6.48 11.32 10.92
N GLN A 88 -5.86 10.15 11.03
CA GLN A 88 -5.69 9.44 12.31
C GLN A 88 -4.79 10.21 13.29
N SER A 89 -3.71 10.81 12.80
CA SER A 89 -2.76 11.55 13.64
C SER A 89 -3.26 12.94 14.06
N THR A 90 -4.22 13.52 13.35
CA THR A 90 -4.79 14.85 13.66
C THR A 90 -6.11 14.78 14.45
N TRP A 91 -7.06 13.97 13.99
CA TRP A 91 -8.41 13.83 14.58
C TRP A 91 -8.66 12.50 15.27
N GLY A 92 -7.92 11.44 14.91
CA GLY A 92 -8.08 10.12 15.50
C GLY A 92 -7.45 10.02 16.89
N SER A 93 -6.67 8.96 17.11
CA SER A 93 -6.00 8.69 18.39
C SER A 93 -4.87 9.68 18.69
N ARG A 94 -4.45 10.51 17.71
CA ARG A 94 -3.32 11.44 17.83
C ARG A 94 -2.00 10.77 18.21
N LEU A 95 -1.89 9.48 17.90
CA LEU A 95 -0.68 8.72 18.06
C LEU A 95 0.06 8.63 16.72
N PRO A 96 1.40 8.52 16.73
CA PRO A 96 2.21 8.36 15.52
C PRO A 96 2.05 6.95 14.93
N ILE A 97 0.89 6.68 14.35
CA ILE A 97 0.52 5.38 13.76
C ILE A 97 0.34 5.54 12.26
N ILE A 98 1.16 4.84 11.48
CA ILE A 98 1.04 4.80 10.02
C ILE A 98 -0.06 3.81 9.63
N GLN A 99 -1.01 4.28 8.82
CA GLN A 99 -2.10 3.46 8.28
C GLN A 99 -1.65 2.83 6.98
N GLY A 100 -1.60 1.50 6.91
CA GLY A 100 -1.25 0.75 5.70
C GLY A 100 -2.36 -0.23 5.29
N VAL A 101 -2.13 -0.96 4.20
CA VAL A 101 -3.04 -2.03 3.77
C VAL A 101 -2.88 -3.24 4.69
N SER A 102 -4.01 -3.85 5.08
CA SER A 102 -4.00 -5.04 5.96
C SER A 102 -4.17 -6.33 5.18
N PHE A 103 -3.27 -7.28 5.40
CA PHE A 103 -3.37 -8.64 4.88
C PHE A 103 -4.56 -9.42 5.46
N SER A 104 -5.20 -8.93 6.53
CA SER A 104 -6.42 -9.54 7.06
C SER A 104 -7.56 -9.60 6.05
N PHE A 105 -7.56 -8.70 5.05
CA PHE A 105 -8.57 -8.67 3.98
C PHE A 105 -8.21 -9.53 2.77
N TRP A 106 -7.12 -10.30 2.80
CA TRP A 106 -6.66 -11.07 1.66
C TRP A 106 -7.72 -12.01 1.09
N ALA A 107 -8.37 -12.80 1.95
CA ALA A 107 -9.44 -13.71 1.52
C ALA A 107 -10.63 -12.95 0.90
N ALA A 108 -10.99 -11.80 1.47
CA ALA A 108 -12.04 -10.95 0.93
C ALA A 108 -11.68 -10.44 -0.47
N PHE A 109 -10.45 -9.93 -0.66
CA PHE A 109 -9.98 -9.48 -1.97
C PHE A 109 -10.04 -10.60 -3.02
N VAL A 110 -9.50 -11.79 -2.71
CA VAL A 110 -9.57 -12.94 -3.64
C VAL A 110 -11.01 -13.28 -3.99
N SER A 111 -11.92 -13.28 -3.01
CA SER A 111 -13.34 -13.59 -3.25
C SER A 111 -14.04 -12.55 -4.14
N ILE A 112 -13.75 -11.26 -3.95
CA ILE A 112 -14.33 -10.18 -4.73
C ILE A 112 -13.83 -10.27 -6.17
N VAL A 113 -12.52 -10.46 -6.36
CA VAL A 113 -11.91 -10.60 -7.69
C VAL A 113 -12.52 -11.78 -8.45
N ALA A 114 -12.61 -12.95 -7.80
CA ALA A 114 -13.24 -14.11 -8.40
C ALA A 114 -14.70 -13.83 -8.81
N ALA A 115 -15.49 -13.18 -7.94
CA ALA A 115 -16.86 -12.81 -8.23
C ALA A 115 -16.96 -11.83 -9.42
N THR A 116 -16.09 -10.81 -9.48
CA THR A 116 -16.12 -9.82 -10.57
C THR A 116 -15.82 -10.44 -11.93
N HIS A 117 -14.85 -11.36 -12.02
CA HIS A 117 -14.55 -12.05 -13.29
C HIS A 117 -15.68 -12.93 -13.79
N THR A 118 -16.54 -13.44 -12.90
CA THR A 118 -17.73 -14.20 -13.31
C THR A 118 -18.90 -13.30 -13.72
N ALA A 119 -18.97 -12.09 -13.17
CA ALA A 119 -20.08 -11.18 -13.39
C ALA A 119 -19.91 -10.31 -14.65
N ALA A 120 -18.67 -9.97 -15.02
CA ALA A 120 -18.37 -9.09 -16.13
C ALA A 120 -17.00 -9.44 -16.77
N PRO A 121 -16.79 -9.12 -18.06
CA PRO A 121 -15.47 -9.20 -18.67
C PRO A 121 -14.48 -8.27 -17.95
N VAL A 122 -13.18 -8.57 -18.09
CA VAL A 122 -12.10 -7.75 -17.51
C VAL A 122 -12.19 -6.34 -18.05
N ASP A 123 -12.30 -5.38 -17.12
CA ASP A 123 -12.19 -3.97 -17.46
C ASP A 123 -10.72 -3.58 -17.57
N TRP A 124 -10.31 -3.12 -18.75
CA TRP A 124 -8.93 -2.71 -19.04
C TRP A 124 -8.72 -1.21 -18.93
N THR A 125 -9.76 -0.45 -18.55
CA THR A 125 -9.71 1.01 -18.44
C THR A 125 -9.17 1.53 -17.12
#